data_AF-A0A822H3V1-F1
#
_entry.id   AF-A0A822H3V1-F1
#
_cell.length_a   1.000
_cell.length_b   1.000
_cell.length_c   1.000
_cell.angle_alpha   90.00
_cell.angle_beta   90.00
_cell.angle_gamma   90.00
#
_symmetry.space_group_name_H-M   'P 1'
#
loop_
_entity.id
_entity.type
_entity.pdbx_description
1 polymer ?
#
loop_
_entity_poly.entity_id
_entity_poly.type
_entity_poly.pdbx_seq_one_letter_code
_entity_poly.pdbx_strand_id
1 'polypeptide(L)'
;MSHIGRDLNFNEIWMRVSEGLERIYRIQEISPSSHGELYALIYNYCTNTQPQSSGSKIPRRAAQNNRENNLHNEDNVVGEELYTKLKNYLETYLKEIFEVRLFAQESN
;
A
#
# COMPACT_ATOMS: atom_id res chain seq x y z
N MET A 1 -19.52 6.98 5.66
CA MET A 1 -18.44 6.02 5.37
C MET A 1 -17.52 6.67 4.35
N SER A 2 -16.36 7.16 4.80
CA SER A 2 -15.39 7.83 3.95
C SER A 2 -14.81 6.85 2.92
N HIS A 3 -14.72 7.29 1.67
CA HIS A 3 -14.10 6.55 0.56
C HIS A 3 -12.56 6.61 0.71
N ILE A 4 -12.03 6.05 1.80
CA ILE A 4 -10.60 6.12 2.13
C ILE A 4 -9.81 5.40 1.04
N GLY A 5 -9.04 6.16 0.26
CA GLY A 5 -7.98 5.64 -0.61
C GLY A 5 -8.40 5.03 -1.94
N ARG A 6 -9.62 5.26 -2.42
CA ARG A 6 -10.02 4.76 -3.76
C ARG A 6 -9.45 5.55 -4.93
N ASP A 7 -9.18 6.84 -4.71
CA ASP A 7 -8.71 7.76 -5.76
C ASP A 7 -7.28 8.27 -5.51
N LEU A 8 -6.58 7.70 -4.52
CA LEU A 8 -5.21 8.11 -4.22
C LEU A 8 -4.23 7.43 -5.16
N ASN A 9 -3.25 8.19 -5.64
CA ASN A 9 -2.13 7.61 -6.36
C ASN A 9 -1.15 6.91 -5.39
N PHE A 10 -0.23 6.10 -5.92
CA PHE A 10 0.73 5.36 -5.10
C PHE A 10 1.58 6.26 -4.20
N ASN A 11 1.99 7.45 -4.66
CA ASN A 11 2.81 8.35 -3.86
C ASN A 11 2.06 8.87 -2.63
N GLU A 12 0.79 9.20 -2.79
CA GLU A 12 -0.06 9.64 -1.68
C GLU A 12 -0.38 8.52 -0.68
N ILE A 13 -0.49 7.28 -1.17
CA ILE A 13 -0.64 6.09 -0.34
C ILE A 13 0.64 5.86 0.45
N TRP A 14 1.78 5.87 -0.22
CA TRP A 14 3.09 5.69 0.39
C TRP A 14 3.36 6.75 1.47
N MET A 15 3.11 8.03 1.18
CA MET A 15 3.32 9.12 2.14
C MET A 15 2.59 8.87 3.45
N ARG A 16 1.30 8.51 3.39
CA ARG A 16 0.50 8.18 4.58
C ARG A 16 1.02 6.95 5.31
N VAL A 17 1.42 5.91 4.57
CA VAL A 17 1.99 4.69 5.15
C VAL A 17 3.31 5.00 5.86
N SER A 18 4.22 5.75 5.24
CA SER A 18 5.50 6.11 5.84
C SER A 18 5.35 6.98 7.08
N GLU A 19 4.43 7.95 7.07
CA GLU A 19 4.12 8.75 8.26
C GLU A 19 3.56 7.88 9.40
N GLY A 20 2.67 6.93 9.07
CA GLY A 20 2.16 5.96 10.03
C GLY A 20 3.26 5.11 10.65
N LEU A 21 4.16 4.58 9.82
CA LEU A 21 5.32 3.79 10.27
C LEU A 21 6.25 4.61 11.15
N GLU A 22 6.55 5.86 10.79
CA GLU A 22 7.40 6.72 11.61
C GLU A 22 6.81 6.93 13.01
N ARG A 23 5.50 7.14 13.12
CA ARG A 23 4.82 7.26 14.42
C ARG A 23 4.93 5.98 15.24
N ILE A 24 4.76 4.81 14.61
CA ILE A 24 4.91 3.50 15.27
C ILE A 24 6.34 3.35 15.80
N TYR A 25 7.35 3.61 14.96
CA TYR A 25 8.75 3.45 15.32
C TYR A 25 9.24 4.47 16.36
N ARG A 26 8.63 5.65 16.42
CA ARG A 26 8.87 6.64 17.48
C ARG A 26 8.10 6.36 18.77
N ILE A 27 7.35 5.24 18.85
CA ILE A 27 6.51 4.87 20.01
C ILE A 27 5.54 6.01 20.37
N GLN A 28 4.99 6.68 19.35
CA GLN A 28 3.95 7.68 19.55
C GLN A 28 2.59 7.00 19.73
N GLU A 29 1.71 7.58 20.53
CA GLU A 29 0.34 7.08 20.65
C GLU A 29 -0.39 7.21 19.30
N ILE A 30 -0.88 6.07 18.81
CA ILE A 30 -1.69 6.01 17.59
C ILE A 30 -3.10 5.62 18.02
N SER A 31 -4.08 6.45 17.64
CA SER A 31 -5.47 6.14 17.93
C SER A 31 -5.91 4.87 17.19
N PRO A 32 -6.82 4.06 17.75
CA PRO A 32 -7.38 2.89 17.06
C PRO A 32 -7.98 3.24 15.69
N SER A 33 -8.57 4.44 15.56
CA SER A 33 -9.11 4.95 14.29
C SER A 33 -7.99 5.13 13.25
N SER A 34 -6.90 5.79 13.62
CA SER A 34 -5.75 6.03 12.73
C SER A 34 -5.08 4.73 12.28
N HIS A 35 -4.99 3.74 13.17
CA HIS A 35 -4.50 2.42 12.80
C HIS A 35 -5.44 1.71 11.82
N GLY A 36 -6.75 1.76 12.06
CA GLY A 36 -7.75 1.20 11.15
C GLY A 36 -7.75 1.84 9.76
N GLU A 37 -7.53 3.15 9.68
CA GLU A 37 -7.42 3.90 8.42
C GLU A 37 -6.18 3.49 7.62
N LEU A 38 -5.02 3.34 8.27
CA LEU A 38 -3.79 2.84 7.62
C LEU A 38 -3.97 1.42 7.09
N TYR A 39 -4.60 0.53 7.88
CA TYR A 39 -4.91 -0.82 7.44
C TYR A 39 -5.86 -0.83 6.23
N ALA A 40 -6.95 -0.08 6.29
CA ALA A 40 -7.91 0.01 5.20
C ALA A 40 -7.30 0.60 3.92
N LEU A 41 -6.38 1.57 4.06
CA LEU A 41 -5.66 2.17 2.93
C LEU A 41 -4.80 1.13 2.19
N ILE A 42 -3.99 0.36 2.93
CA ILE A 42 -3.15 -0.70 2.37
C ILE A 42 -4.01 -1.80 1.73
N TYR A 43 -5.06 -2.23 2.44
CA TYR A 43 -6.01 -3.22 1.93
C TYR A 43 -6.62 -2.74 0.60
N ASN A 44 -7.19 -1.53 0.57
CA ASN A 44 -7.82 -0.98 -0.62
C ASN A 44 -6.85 -0.84 -1.80
N TYR A 45 -5.60 -0.43 -1.56
CA TYR A 45 -4.57 -0.39 -2.60
C TYR A 45 -4.30 -1.78 -3.18
N CYS A 46 -4.20 -2.79 -2.32
CA CYS A 46 -3.93 -4.16 -2.73
C CYS A 46 -5.15 -4.85 -3.39
N THR A 47 -6.37 -4.34 -3.21
CA THR A 47 -7.60 -4.98 -3.72
C THR A 47 -8.35 -4.22 -4.81
N ASN A 48 -8.22 -2.88 -4.93
CA ASN A 48 -9.02 -2.08 -5.88
C ASN A 48 -8.49 -2.10 -7.33
N THR A 49 -7.25 -2.53 -7.56
CA THR A 49 -6.65 -2.57 -8.90
C THR A 49 -6.75 -3.94 -9.57
N GLN A 50 -7.33 -4.95 -8.90
CA GLN A 50 -7.83 -6.10 -9.65
C GLN A 50 -9.00 -5.61 -10.51
N PRO A 51 -8.92 -5.65 -11.86
CA PRO A 51 -10.13 -5.51 -12.66
C PRO A 51 -11.09 -6.55 -12.10
N GLN A 52 -12.28 -6.10 -11.68
CA GLN A 52 -13.35 -6.95 -11.19
C GLN A 52 -13.46 -8.13 -12.16
N SER A 53 -12.87 -9.28 -11.80
CA SER A 53 -13.15 -10.52 -12.49
C SER A 53 -14.61 -10.77 -12.14
N SER A 54 -15.46 -10.41 -13.10
CA SER A 54 -16.89 -10.26 -12.93
C SER A 54 -17.50 -11.65 -12.88
N GLY A 55 -17.21 -12.37 -11.79
CA GLY A 55 -17.88 -13.58 -11.37
C GLY A 55 -19.20 -13.23 -10.72
N SER A 56 -20.23 -13.09 -11.57
CA SER A 56 -21.64 -13.28 -11.26
C SER A 56 -22.34 -12.25 -10.36
N LYS A 57 -23.05 -11.28 -10.98
CA LYS A 57 -24.52 -11.12 -10.84
C LYS A 57 -25.10 -10.53 -12.13
N ILE A 58 -25.86 -11.35 -12.86
CA ILE A 58 -26.61 -11.03 -14.07
C ILE A 58 -27.68 -9.95 -13.78
N PRO A 59 -27.96 -9.00 -14.70
CA PRO A 59 -29.20 -9.08 -15.48
C PRO A 59 -28.89 -9.16 -16.98
N ARG A 60 -29.39 -10.23 -17.62
CA ARG A 60 -29.37 -10.41 -19.07
C ARG A 60 -30.24 -9.32 -19.67
N ARG A 61 -29.64 -8.34 -20.35
CA ARG A 61 -30.15 -7.79 -21.62
C ARG A 61 -29.21 -6.73 -22.18
N ALA A 62 -28.78 -7.00 -23.42
CA ALA A 62 -28.29 -6.07 -24.42
C ALA A 62 -26.96 -5.35 -24.15
N ALA A 63 -25.89 -5.91 -24.70
CA ALA A 63 -25.01 -5.19 -25.63
C ALA A 63 -23.99 -6.19 -26.21
N GLN A 64 -24.41 -6.86 -27.27
CA GLN A 64 -23.53 -7.52 -28.22
C GLN A 64 -22.89 -6.43 -29.10
N ASN A 65 -21.62 -6.64 -29.48
CA ASN A 65 -20.77 -5.85 -30.38
C ASN A 65 -19.86 -4.80 -29.71
N ASN A 66 -18.67 -5.22 -29.28
CA ASN A 66 -17.48 -4.99 -30.11
C ASN A 66 -16.30 -5.83 -29.60
N ARG A 67 -15.62 -6.46 -30.55
CA ARG A 67 -14.40 -7.22 -30.35
C ARG A 67 -13.21 -6.27 -30.22
N GLU A 68 -12.16 -6.84 -29.66
CA GLU A 68 -10.74 -6.54 -29.93
C GLU A 68 -10.07 -5.39 -29.18
N ASN A 69 -8.94 -5.78 -28.58
CA ASN A 69 -7.79 -4.97 -28.18
C ASN A 69 -7.87 -4.29 -26.82
N ASN A 70 -7.54 -5.05 -25.77
CA ASN A 70 -6.47 -4.74 -24.79
C ASN A 70 -6.44 -5.82 -23.69
N LEU A 71 -6.17 -7.07 -24.07
CA LEU A 71 -5.58 -8.04 -23.15
C LEU A 71 -4.05 -7.92 -23.28
N HIS A 72 -3.52 -6.84 -22.71
CA HIS A 72 -2.13 -6.77 -22.32
C HIS A 72 -2.13 -6.52 -20.82
N ASN A 73 -1.53 -7.46 -20.09
CA ASN A 73 -0.74 -7.32 -18.86
C ASN A 73 -0.87 -8.62 -18.06
N GLU A 74 -0.12 -9.63 -18.51
CA GLU A 74 0.39 -10.69 -17.62
C GLU A 74 1.10 -10.03 -16.43
N ASP A 75 0.84 -10.53 -15.22
CA ASP A 75 1.70 -10.40 -14.02
C ASP A 75 1.99 -9.02 -13.42
N ASN A 76 1.08 -8.04 -13.49
CA ASN A 76 1.14 -6.93 -12.53
C ASN A 76 0.73 -7.42 -11.14
N VAL A 77 1.70 -7.94 -10.36
CA VAL A 77 1.51 -8.33 -8.97
C VAL A 77 1.15 -7.07 -8.17
N VAL A 78 -0.14 -6.91 -7.92
CA VAL A 78 -0.67 -5.80 -7.14
C VAL A 78 -0.01 -5.82 -5.75
N GLY A 79 0.56 -4.69 -5.34
CA GLY A 79 1.24 -4.57 -4.06
C GLY A 79 2.76 -4.80 -4.10
N GLU A 80 3.34 -5.25 -5.22
CA GLU A 80 4.79 -5.42 -5.35
C GLU A 80 5.55 -4.10 -5.16
N GLU A 81 5.03 -3.01 -5.72
CA GLU A 81 5.60 -1.67 -5.56
C GLU A 81 5.59 -1.23 -4.09
N LEU A 82 4.46 -1.43 -3.40
CA LEU A 82 4.33 -1.11 -1.98
C LEU A 82 5.25 -1.98 -1.13
N TYR A 83 5.31 -3.29 -1.41
CA TYR A 83 6.18 -4.23 -0.71
C TYR A 83 7.66 -3.86 -0.87
N THR A 84 8.09 -3.59 -2.10
CA THR A 84 9.48 -3.22 -2.40
C THR A 84 9.85 -1.93 -1.69
N LYS A 85 8.96 -0.93 -1.72
CA LYS A 85 9.20 0.35 -1.05
C LYS A 85 9.23 0.21 0.48
N LEU A 86 8.33 -0.59 1.05
CA LEU A 86 8.32 -0.93 2.47
C LEU A 86 9.61 -1.66 2.89
N LYS A 87 10.02 -2.66 2.13
CA LYS A 87 11.25 -3.41 2.39
C LYS A 87 12.46 -2.47 2.41
N ASN A 88 12.61 -1.64 1.38
CA ASN A 88 13.72 -0.67 1.30
C ASN A 88 13.70 0.31 2.47
N TYR A 89 12.52 0.81 2.86
CA TYR A 89 12.37 1.67 4.03
C TYR A 89 12.87 1.00 5.31
N LEU A 90 12.48 -0.26 5.56
CA LEU A 90 12.90 -1.01 6.73
C LEU A 90 14.39 -1.32 6.74
N GLU A 91 14.96 -1.71 5.59
CA GLU A 91 16.40 -1.95 5.46
C GLU A 91 17.21 -0.69 5.77
N THR A 92 16.78 0.47 5.25
CA THR A 92 17.41 1.76 5.54
C THR A 92 17.28 2.11 7.03
N TYR A 93 16.07 2.01 7.59
CA TYR A 93 15.83 2.30 8.99
C TYR A 93 16.69 1.45 9.94
N LEU A 94 16.82 0.15 9.64
CA LEU A 94 17.67 -0.74 10.41
C LEU A 94 19.15 -0.36 10.29
N LYS A 95 19.64 -0.06 9.08
CA LYS A 95 21.04 0.39 8.88
C LYS A 95 21.34 1.65 9.68
N GLU A 96 20.44 2.64 9.65
CA GLU A 96 20.58 3.87 10.42
C GLU A 96 20.66 3.59 11.92
N ILE A 97 19.79 2.72 12.46
CA ILE A 97 19.86 2.33 13.88
C ILE A 97 21.18 1.62 14.19
N PHE A 98 21.65 0.72 13.33
CA PHE A 98 22.88 -0.02 13.57
C PHE A 98 24.10 0.90 13.54
N GLU A 99 24.19 1.82 12.58
CA GLU A 99 25.26 2.82 12.49
C GLU A 99 25.28 3.71 13.74
N VAL A 100 24.12 4.26 14.14
CA VAL A 100 24.02 5.08 15.36
C VAL A 100 24.47 4.31 16.61
N ARG A 101 24.11 3.03 16.73
CA ARG A 101 24.56 2.20 17.86
C ARG A 101 26.07 1.94 17.86
N LEU A 102 26.70 1.76 16.69
CA LEU A 102 28.14 1.56 16.61
C LEU A 102 28.90 2.81 17.08
N PHE A 103 28.49 4.00 16.62
CA PHE A 103 29.12 5.26 17.05
C PHE A 103 28.90 5.56 18.55
N ALA A 104 27.76 5.14 19.10
CA ALA A 104 27.51 5.27 20.53
C ALA A 104 28.40 4.36 21.40
N GLN A 105 28.95 3.28 20.84
CA GLN A 105 29.88 2.39 21.58
C GLN A 105 31.35 2.80 21.47
N GLU A 106 31.76 3.51 20.42
CA GLU A 106 33.15 4.01 20.28
C GLU A 106 33.43 5.29 21.10
N SER A 107 32.38 5.90 21.66
CA SER A 107 32.46 7.19 22.39
C SER A 107 32.51 7.03 23.92
N ASN A 108 32.70 5.82 24.44
CA ASN A 108 32.72 5.50 25.88
C ASN A 108 33.91 4.59 26.22
#